data_AF-A0A960RKB4-F1
#
_entry.id   AF-A0A960RKB4-F1
#
_cell.length_a   1.000
_cell.length_b   1.000
_cell.length_c   1.000
_cell.angle_alpha   90.00
_cell.angle_beta   90.00
_cell.angle_gamma   90.00
#
_symmetry.space_group_name_H-M   'P 1'
#
loop_
_entity.id
_entity.type
_entity.pdbx_description
1 polymer ?
#
loop_
_entity_poly.entity_id
_entity_poly.type
_entity_poly.pdbx_seq_one_letter_code
_entity_poly.pdbx_strand_id
1 'polypeptide(L)'
;MVNLANPDLTQHPPRSVRVRLGGYVHLPRLLDKARAVIAGKGGDYHYNCPLDQRFFAFTGIDPDAMLAEIKSGKSDTEMLAWVNEKAGRQLYEIMAWSDWLEQFGPGGAEGHEWLAGVVKADAPDRSDIRSFADLLDLDDYVSYGGKG
;
A
#
# COMPACT_ATOMS: atom_id res chain seq x y z
N MET A 1 19.76 0.61 -7.09
CA MET A 1 18.93 -0.19 -6.17
C MET A 1 18.16 0.78 -5.29
N VAL A 2 16.85 0.60 -5.10
CA VAL A 2 16.01 1.49 -4.29
C VAL A 2 16.41 1.39 -2.80
N ASN A 3 16.55 2.52 -2.13
CA ASN A 3 16.82 2.56 -0.69
C ASN A 3 15.49 2.55 0.09
N LEU A 4 15.04 1.38 0.54
CA LEU A 4 13.75 1.23 1.25
C LEU A 4 13.74 1.79 2.68
N ALA A 5 14.91 2.10 3.26
CA ALA A 5 14.99 2.77 4.56
C ALA A 5 14.74 4.29 4.44
N ASN A 6 14.99 4.87 3.26
CA ASN A 6 14.72 6.27 2.93
C ASN A 6 14.31 6.40 1.46
N PRO A 7 13.12 5.89 1.08
CA PRO A 7 12.70 5.84 -0.32
C PRO A 7 12.39 7.25 -0.84
N ASP A 8 12.64 7.46 -2.13
CA ASP A 8 12.34 8.70 -2.82
C ASP A 8 11.22 8.45 -3.83
N LEU A 9 9.97 8.67 -3.38
CA LEU A 9 8.81 8.37 -4.19
C LEU A 9 8.58 9.39 -5.30
N THR A 10 9.46 10.39 -5.45
CA THR A 10 9.47 11.23 -6.67
C THR A 10 10.16 10.52 -7.84
N GLN A 11 10.91 9.44 -7.59
CA GLN A 11 11.75 8.76 -8.57
C GLN A 11 11.31 7.32 -8.85
N HIS A 12 10.56 6.70 -7.95
CA HIS A 12 10.03 5.34 -8.12
C HIS A 12 8.75 5.16 -7.29
N PRO A 13 7.88 4.19 -7.63
CA PRO A 13 6.72 3.90 -6.80
C PRO A 13 7.14 3.21 -5.49
N PRO A 14 6.30 3.25 -4.44
CA PRO A 14 6.51 2.39 -3.27
C PRO A 14 6.30 0.92 -3.68
N ARG A 15 6.66 -0.02 -2.81
CA ARG A 15 6.43 -1.45 -3.10
C ARG A 15 4.97 -1.72 -3.46
N SER A 16 4.74 -2.68 -4.36
CA SER A 16 3.40 -3.13 -4.73
C SER A 16 2.61 -3.50 -3.48
N VAL A 17 1.29 -3.29 -3.54
CA VAL A 17 0.35 -3.72 -2.49
C VAL A 17 0.58 -5.20 -2.15
N ARG A 18 0.86 -6.04 -3.15
CA ARG A 18 1.03 -7.50 -3.05
C ARG A 18 2.30 -7.94 -2.34
N VAL A 19 3.26 -7.06 -2.11
CA VAL A 19 4.44 -7.41 -1.33
C VAL A 19 4.02 -7.60 0.11
N ARG A 20 4.27 -8.79 0.66
CA ARG A 20 3.89 -9.14 2.04
C ARG A 20 5.09 -9.05 2.98
N LEU A 21 4.84 -8.60 4.21
CA LEU A 21 5.80 -8.62 5.32
C LEU A 21 5.13 -9.26 6.54
N GLY A 22 5.66 -10.41 6.98
CA GLY A 22 5.04 -11.20 8.05
C GLY A 22 3.62 -11.66 7.73
N GLY A 23 3.31 -11.86 6.44
CA GLY A 23 1.98 -12.24 5.97
C GLY A 23 1.06 -11.06 5.66
N TYR A 24 1.31 -9.86 6.21
CA TYR A 24 0.51 -8.67 5.92
C TYR A 24 0.82 -8.14 4.51
N VAL A 25 -0.18 -8.19 3.65
CA VAL A 25 -0.23 -7.38 2.42
C VAL A 25 -0.25 -5.89 2.79
N HIS A 26 0.17 -5.03 1.85
CA HIS A 26 0.14 -3.56 1.96
C HIS A 26 1.07 -2.94 3.02
N LEU A 27 1.45 -3.68 4.08
CA LEU A 27 2.36 -3.18 5.11
C LEU A 27 3.69 -2.63 4.54
N PRO A 28 4.39 -3.34 3.63
CA PRO A 28 5.58 -2.80 2.95
C PRO A 28 5.34 -1.46 2.24
N ARG A 29 4.24 -1.37 1.48
CA ARG A 29 3.85 -0.15 0.76
C ARG A 29 3.58 1.00 1.71
N LEU A 30 2.86 0.74 2.81
CA LEU A 30 2.57 1.72 3.85
C LEU A 30 3.85 2.24 4.52
N LEU A 31 4.80 1.36 4.84
CA LEU A 31 6.09 1.75 5.41
C LEU A 31 6.88 2.64 4.45
N ASP A 32 6.94 2.30 3.17
CA ASP A 32 7.64 3.09 2.17
C ASP A 32 7.04 4.50 2.05
N LYS A 33 5.71 4.58 1.95
CA LYS A 33 4.97 5.86 1.92
C LYS A 33 5.26 6.71 3.16
N ALA A 34 5.15 6.11 4.35
CA ALA A 34 5.40 6.81 5.60
C ALA A 34 6.82 7.37 5.67
N ARG A 35 7.84 6.54 5.36
CA ARG A 35 9.24 6.96 5.37
C ARG A 35 9.51 8.08 4.35
N ALA A 36 8.96 7.96 3.15
CA ALA A 36 9.10 8.98 2.12
C ALA A 36 8.44 10.31 2.53
N VAL A 37 7.22 10.27 3.08
CA VAL A 37 6.53 11.47 3.56
C VAL A 37 7.30 12.13 4.71
N ILE A 38 7.81 11.35 5.66
CA ILE A 38 8.67 11.86 6.75
C ILE A 38 9.92 12.56 6.19
N ALA A 39 10.50 12.01 5.12
CA ALA A 39 11.69 12.56 4.47
C ALA A 39 11.40 13.72 3.49
N GLY A 40 10.13 14.12 3.31
CA GLY A 40 9.75 15.15 2.33
C GLY A 40 9.84 14.70 0.87
N LYS A 41 9.82 13.39 0.63
CA LYS A 41 10.00 12.74 -0.67
C LYS A 41 8.80 11.88 -1.09
N GLY A 42 7.62 12.21 -0.58
CA GLY A 42 6.39 11.45 -0.81
C GLY A 42 5.87 11.51 -2.25
N GLY A 43 6.25 12.53 -3.03
CA GLY A 43 5.63 12.79 -4.34
C GLY A 43 4.12 12.96 -4.18
N ASP A 44 3.34 12.27 -5.02
CA ASP A 44 1.88 12.26 -4.96
C ASP A 44 1.32 11.21 -3.98
N TYR A 45 2.18 10.45 -3.29
CA TYR A 45 1.75 9.48 -2.30
C TYR A 45 1.53 10.10 -0.93
N HIS A 46 0.42 9.73 -0.31
CA HIS A 46 -0.01 10.26 0.99
C HIS A 46 -0.13 9.13 2.02
N TYR A 47 0.47 9.32 3.19
CA TYR A 47 0.26 8.44 4.34
C TYR A 47 -1.17 8.57 4.88
N ASN A 48 -1.72 7.49 5.41
CA ASN A 48 -3.08 7.40 5.95
C ASN A 48 -4.18 7.62 4.89
N CYS A 49 -3.94 7.16 3.66
CA CYS A 49 -4.94 7.16 2.60
C CYS A 49 -6.02 6.07 2.83
N PRO A 50 -7.13 6.04 2.06
CA PRO A 50 -8.21 5.07 2.25
C PRO A 50 -7.77 3.59 2.27
N LEU A 51 -6.71 3.22 1.54
CA LEU A 51 -6.17 1.86 1.57
C LEU A 51 -5.36 1.59 2.86
N ASP A 52 -4.58 2.56 3.34
CA ASP A 52 -3.87 2.44 4.62
C ASP A 52 -4.87 2.28 5.78
N GLN A 53 -6.00 2.99 5.73
CA GLN A 53 -7.07 2.87 6.72
C GLN A 53 -7.64 1.44 6.82
N ARG A 54 -7.60 0.64 5.75
CA ARG A 54 -7.98 -0.78 5.82
C ARG A 54 -7.00 -1.59 6.69
N PHE A 55 -5.71 -1.30 6.61
CA PHE A 55 -4.69 -1.91 7.45
C PHE A 55 -4.86 -1.48 8.93
N PHE A 56 -5.09 -0.20 9.18
CA PHE A 56 -5.35 0.31 10.54
C PHE A 56 -6.63 -0.26 11.14
N ALA A 57 -7.71 -0.35 10.37
CA ALA A 57 -8.96 -0.97 10.83
C ALA A 57 -8.78 -2.47 11.15
N PHE A 58 -7.98 -3.19 10.36
CA PHE A 58 -7.70 -4.59 10.62
C PHE A 58 -6.83 -4.78 11.86
N THR A 59 -5.76 -3.99 12.00
CA THR A 59 -4.81 -4.14 13.12
C THR A 59 -5.27 -3.46 14.41
N GLY A 60 -6.20 -2.51 14.34
CA GLY A 60 -6.57 -1.66 15.48
C GLY A 60 -5.48 -0.65 15.86
N ILE A 61 -4.45 -0.51 15.04
CA ILE A 61 -3.33 0.42 15.29
C ILE A 61 -3.74 1.83 14.91
N ASP A 62 -3.44 2.78 15.79
CA ASP A 62 -3.59 4.21 15.50
C ASP A 62 -2.54 4.68 14.46
N PRO A 63 -2.94 5.43 13.41
CA PRO A 63 -2.02 5.90 12.38
C PRO A 63 -0.90 6.79 12.93
N ASP A 64 -1.20 7.69 13.86
CA ASP A 64 -0.21 8.60 14.42
C ASP A 64 0.80 7.86 15.30
N ALA A 65 0.35 6.86 16.06
CA ALA A 65 1.22 5.97 16.82
C ALA A 65 2.19 5.20 15.92
N MET A 66 1.70 4.62 14.81
CA MET A 66 2.57 3.93 13.86
C MET A 66 3.56 4.90 13.20
N LEU A 67 3.11 6.11 12.83
CA LEU A 67 3.99 7.12 12.23
C LEU A 67 5.11 7.54 13.19
N ALA A 68 4.83 7.69 14.48
CA ALA A 68 5.84 7.98 15.50
C ALA A 68 6.91 6.88 15.59
N GLU A 69 6.49 5.63 15.49
CA GLU A 69 7.40 4.48 15.54
C GLU A 69 8.26 4.38 14.27
N ILE A 70 7.70 4.71 13.11
CA ILE A 70 8.47 4.77 11.86
C ILE A 70 9.51 5.90 11.92
N LYS A 71 9.17 7.06 12.50
CA LYS A 71 10.11 8.18 12.71
C LYS A 71 11.31 7.82 13.59
N SER A 72 11.18 6.81 14.45
CA SER A 72 12.31 6.33 15.27
C SER A 72 13.40 5.60 14.47
N GLY A 73 13.16 5.32 13.18
CA GLY A 73 14.14 4.72 12.28
C GLY A 73 14.14 3.18 12.25
N LYS A 74 13.07 2.55 12.74
CA LYS A 74 12.91 1.09 12.72
C LYS A 74 12.95 0.50 11.31
N SER A 75 13.69 -0.60 11.18
CA SER A 75 13.70 -1.47 10.00
C SER A 75 12.34 -2.15 9.78
N ASP A 76 12.16 -2.76 8.62
CA ASP A 76 10.94 -3.53 8.31
C ASP A 76 10.70 -4.66 9.32
N THR A 77 11.75 -5.38 9.71
CA THR A 77 11.63 -6.48 10.69
C THR A 77 11.24 -5.96 12.07
N GLU A 78 11.79 -4.83 12.50
CA GLU A 78 11.43 -4.19 13.78
C GLU A 78 10.01 -3.62 13.75
N MET A 79 9.59 -3.03 12.64
CA MET A 79 8.21 -2.58 12.45
C MET A 79 7.23 -3.75 12.43
N LEU A 80 7.59 -4.87 11.79
CA LEU A 80 6.76 -6.08 11.82
C LEU A 80 6.60 -6.62 13.24
N ALA A 81 7.70 -6.71 14.00
CA ALA A 81 7.63 -7.14 15.39
C ALA A 81 6.72 -6.25 16.23
N TRP A 82 6.82 -4.93 16.06
CA TRP A 82 5.96 -3.96 16.73
C TRP A 82 4.48 -4.09 16.31
N VAL A 83 4.20 -4.25 15.01
CA VAL A 83 2.83 -4.47 14.51
C VAL A 83 2.24 -5.74 15.13
N ASN A 84 2.99 -6.84 15.17
CA ASN A 84 2.53 -8.09 15.77
C ASN A 84 2.22 -7.95 17.26
N GLU A 85 3.04 -7.19 18.01
CA GLU A 85 2.79 -6.90 19.41
C GLU A 85 1.49 -6.11 19.62
N LYS A 86 1.20 -5.12 18.76
CA LYS A 86 0.03 -4.24 18.91
C LYS A 86 -1.27 -4.83 18.36
N ALA A 87 -1.20 -5.54 17.24
CA ALA A 87 -2.40 -5.96 16.50
C ALA A 87 -3.10 -7.18 17.12
N GLY A 88 -2.36 -8.05 17.82
CA GLY A 88 -2.92 -9.26 18.45
C GLY A 88 -3.60 -10.23 17.48
N ARG A 89 -3.28 -10.16 16.17
CA ARG A 89 -3.90 -10.98 15.11
C ARG A 89 -3.23 -12.34 14.98
N GLN A 90 -4.04 -13.37 14.79
CA GLN A 90 -3.57 -14.72 14.50
C GLN A 90 -3.14 -14.84 13.03
N LEU A 91 -2.21 -15.76 12.76
CA LEU A 91 -1.66 -15.95 11.41
C LEU A 91 -2.75 -16.22 10.35
N TYR A 92 -3.75 -17.04 10.68
CA TYR A 92 -4.85 -17.33 9.75
C TYR A 92 -5.74 -16.10 9.47
N GLU A 93 -5.89 -15.18 10.44
CA GLU A 93 -6.61 -13.92 10.21
C GLU A 93 -5.82 -13.03 9.25
N ILE A 94 -4.50 -12.94 9.44
CA ILE A 94 -3.60 -12.15 8.59
C ILE A 94 -3.64 -12.68 7.16
N MET A 95 -3.58 -14.01 6.99
CA MET A 95 -3.66 -14.66 5.68
C MET A 95 -5.00 -14.36 5.01
N ALA A 96 -6.12 -14.63 5.68
CA ALA A 96 -7.46 -14.41 5.13
C ALA A 96 -7.72 -12.94 4.78
N TRP A 97 -7.32 -12.02 5.67
CA TRP A 97 -7.44 -10.59 5.42
C TRP A 97 -6.56 -10.15 4.25
N SER A 98 -5.33 -10.67 4.16
CA SER A 98 -4.41 -10.29 3.10
C SER A 98 -4.87 -10.78 1.73
N ASP A 99 -5.33 -12.03 1.64
CA ASP A 99 -5.89 -12.60 0.42
C ASP A 99 -7.16 -11.85 -0.02
N TRP A 100 -7.97 -11.39 0.94
CA TRP A 100 -9.12 -10.53 0.66
C TRP A 100 -8.72 -9.15 0.15
N LEU A 101 -7.73 -8.49 0.77
CA LEU A 101 -7.33 -7.13 0.39
C LEU A 101 -6.73 -7.08 -1.02
N GLU A 102 -5.98 -8.10 -1.44
CA GLU A 102 -5.45 -8.21 -2.82
C GLU A 102 -6.56 -8.27 -3.87
N GLN A 103 -7.72 -8.79 -3.49
CA GLN A 103 -8.91 -8.93 -4.35
C GLN A 103 -9.95 -7.83 -4.09
N PHE A 104 -9.66 -6.89 -3.17
CA PHE A 104 -10.62 -5.87 -2.77
C PHE A 104 -10.91 -4.94 -3.96
N GLY A 105 -12.14 -5.03 -4.45
CA GLY A 105 -12.62 -4.29 -5.62
C GLY A 105 -13.09 -2.88 -5.28
N PRO A 106 -13.47 -2.10 -6.32
CA PRO A 106 -13.75 -0.67 -6.20
C PRO A 106 -15.03 -0.31 -5.42
N GLY A 107 -15.77 -1.29 -4.92
CA GLY A 107 -16.99 -1.06 -4.12
C GLY A 107 -18.21 -0.82 -5.01
N GLY A 108 -18.87 0.33 -4.83
CA GLY A 108 -20.12 0.66 -5.51
C GLY A 108 -19.93 1.19 -6.94
N ALA A 109 -21.04 1.67 -7.53
CA ALA A 109 -21.08 2.16 -8.92
C ALA A 109 -20.01 3.24 -9.19
N GLU A 110 -19.89 4.24 -8.32
CA GLU A 110 -18.91 5.33 -8.48
C GLU A 110 -17.46 4.81 -8.54
N GLY A 111 -17.12 3.82 -7.72
CA GLY A 111 -15.79 3.22 -7.75
C GLY A 111 -15.53 2.46 -9.05
N HIS A 112 -16.55 1.75 -9.55
CA HIS A 112 -16.46 1.05 -10.83
C HIS A 112 -16.32 2.03 -12.01
N GLU A 113 -17.03 3.15 -11.98
CA GLU A 113 -16.88 4.22 -12.98
C GLU A 113 -15.50 4.84 -12.96
N TRP A 114 -14.95 5.10 -11.76
CA TRP A 114 -13.59 5.61 -11.61
C TRP A 114 -12.55 4.62 -12.15
N LEU A 115 -12.62 3.34 -11.76
CA LEU A 115 -11.70 2.30 -12.25
C LEU A 115 -11.77 2.18 -13.78
N ALA A 116 -12.97 2.19 -14.36
CA ALA A 116 -13.15 2.15 -15.81
C ALA A 116 -12.54 3.39 -16.50
N GLY A 117 -12.63 4.56 -15.87
CA GLY A 117 -12.00 5.79 -16.35
C GLY A 117 -10.48 5.70 -16.43
N VAL A 118 -9.84 5.19 -15.37
CA VAL A 118 -8.38 4.97 -15.32
C VAL A 118 -7.94 3.95 -16.37
N VAL A 119 -8.60 2.79 -16.43
CA VAL A 119 -8.27 1.75 -17.44
C VAL A 119 -8.41 2.30 -18.86
N LYS A 120 -9.46 3.07 -19.15
CA LYS A 120 -9.66 3.67 -20.48
C LYS A 120 -8.55 4.66 -20.84
N ALA A 121 -8.04 5.41 -19.87
CA ALA A 121 -6.99 6.41 -20.10
C ALA A 121 -5.62 5.74 -20.30
N ASP A 122 -5.30 4.76 -19.47
CA ASP A 122 -3.93 4.29 -19.30
C ASP A 122 -3.65 2.92 -19.92
N ALA A 123 -4.65 2.05 -20.03
CA ALA A 123 -4.49 0.68 -20.53
C ALA A 123 -5.80 0.07 -21.11
N PRO A 124 -6.35 0.66 -22.20
CA PRO A 124 -7.70 0.33 -22.68
C PRO A 124 -7.88 -1.13 -23.14
N ASP A 125 -6.79 -1.81 -23.49
CA ASP A 125 -6.82 -3.20 -23.97
C ASP A 125 -6.69 -4.23 -22.83
N ARG A 126 -6.44 -3.78 -21.58
CA ARG A 126 -6.30 -4.66 -20.41
C ARG A 126 -7.66 -5.00 -19.81
N SER A 127 -7.97 -6.30 -19.74
CA SER A 127 -9.24 -6.82 -19.21
C SER A 127 -9.11 -7.53 -17.86
N ASP A 128 -7.89 -7.62 -17.35
CA ASP A 128 -7.49 -8.28 -16.11
C ASP A 128 -7.47 -7.36 -14.89
N ILE A 129 -7.64 -6.04 -15.06
CA ILE A 129 -7.70 -5.08 -13.95
C ILE A 129 -9.06 -5.16 -13.25
N ARG A 130 -9.09 -5.69 -12.03
CA ARG A 130 -10.35 -5.96 -11.29
C ARG A 130 -10.35 -5.43 -9.85
N SER A 131 -9.18 -5.34 -9.20
CA SER A 131 -9.05 -4.87 -7.82
C SER A 131 -8.32 -3.54 -7.71
N PHE A 132 -8.37 -2.91 -6.54
CA PHE A 132 -7.51 -1.76 -6.25
C PHE A 132 -6.02 -2.10 -6.32
N ALA A 133 -5.63 -3.34 -6.00
CA ALA A 133 -4.25 -3.78 -6.12
C ALA A 133 -3.81 -3.86 -7.60
N ASP A 134 -4.67 -4.32 -8.51
CA ASP A 134 -4.39 -4.28 -9.96
C ASP A 134 -4.23 -2.85 -10.45
N LEU A 135 -5.17 -1.98 -10.02
CA LEU A 135 -5.20 -0.60 -10.44
C LEU A 135 -3.98 0.18 -9.97
N LEU A 136 -3.58 0.01 -8.71
CA LEU A 136 -2.41 0.70 -8.15
C LEU A 136 -1.10 0.20 -8.77
N ASP A 137 -0.99 -1.09 -9.08
CA ASP A 137 0.20 -1.60 -9.78
C ASP A 137 0.27 -1.05 -11.23
N LEU A 138 -0.88 -0.87 -11.90
CA LEU A 138 -0.93 -0.20 -13.21
C LEU A 138 -0.57 1.28 -13.12
N ASP A 139 -1.18 2.01 -12.17
CA ASP A 139 -0.94 3.43 -11.92
C ASP A 139 0.53 3.70 -11.59
N ASP A 140 1.12 2.90 -10.70
CA ASP A 140 2.55 2.94 -10.37
C ASP A 140 3.43 2.63 -11.60
N TYR A 141 3.00 1.74 -12.50
CA TYR A 141 3.77 1.44 -13.70
C TYR A 141 3.73 2.61 -14.69
N VAL A 142 2.55 3.17 -14.94
CA VAL A 142 2.34 4.25 -15.92
C VAL A 142 2.94 5.57 -15.43
N SER A 143 2.74 5.92 -14.14
CA SER A 143 3.26 7.15 -13.53
C SER A 143 4.79 7.27 -13.62
N TYR A 144 5.49 6.14 -13.72
CA TYR A 144 6.96 6.11 -13.82
C TYR A 144 7.45 5.68 -15.22
N GLY A 145 6.65 5.94 -16.25
CA GLY A 145 7.05 5.85 -17.66
C GLY A 145 6.76 4.51 -18.34
N GLY A 146 6.06 3.61 -17.66
CA GLY A 146 5.47 2.41 -18.25
C GLY A 146 4.38 2.74 -19.26
N LYS A 147 4.08 1.80 -20.15
CA LYS A 147 2.99 1.90 -21.13
C LYS A 147 2.04 0.73 -20.94
N GLY A 148 0.78 1.03 -20.62
CA GLY A 148 -0.27 0.07 -20.32
C GLY A 148 -0.69 -0.82 -21.49
#